data_AF-A0A2E4G9R0-F1
#
_entry.id   AF-A0A2E4G9R0-F1
#
_cell.length_a   1.000
_cell.length_b   1.000
_cell.length_c   1.000
_cell.angle_alpha   90.00
_cell.angle_beta   90.00
_cell.angle_gamma   90.00
#
_symmetry.space_group_name_H-M   'P 1'
#
loop_
_entity.id
_entity.type
_entity.pdbx_description
1 polymer ?
#
loop_
_entity_poly.entity_id
_entity_poly.type
_entity_poly.pdbx_seq_one_letter_code
_entity_poly.pdbx_strand_id
1 'polypeptide(L)'
;MAELSIQITQGVDDPIPIAVVPFFMDSGSVLSEDVAQIVRNDLEQVGEFRALPLSNMISLPDEEQEVFYRDWRILAQDYLLIGKINQQPGSQLIRVQYEFFDVNREIKLAGEVLTGNVTQLRDIGHTISNVVFEQVTGVPGAFTSQLLYIVSENAGPNTSLFKLEKSDYDGARPQVLLESGEPIMSPSWSPNGQDVAYVSFETGLPRIYIQNIASGQRRQITNYPNINSSPVWSPDGTKLAMVLSKDGSPDIYVQDLISNQLLRVTDHPAIDTEPSWTPDGEFLVFMSDRTGQPQIYQIALGANSFDVERLTYDCFQCAKARFLPDGVNLVHVRRETRQALYQIAILNIETLRVITLTDTSLDESPSLAPNGSMIIYATKFNGKGVLDAVSIDGRVKFRLPSTQGDVREPSWSPFLN
;
A
#
# COMPACT_ATOMS: atom_id res chain seq x y z
N MET A 1 9.76 -1.26 18.13
CA MET A 1 8.98 -1.33 16.89
C MET A 1 8.47 0.06 16.63
N ALA A 2 8.60 0.56 15.42
CA ALA A 2 8.03 1.84 15.05
C ALA A 2 6.52 1.63 14.87
N GLU A 3 5.74 2.14 15.82
CA GLU A 3 4.29 2.25 15.64
C GLU A 3 4.04 3.45 14.71
N LEU A 4 3.28 3.22 13.63
CA LEU A 4 2.84 4.25 12.70
C LEU A 4 1.39 4.60 13.03
N SER A 5 1.06 5.88 13.19
CA SER A 5 -0.32 6.32 13.48
C SER A 5 -0.80 7.34 12.46
N ILE A 6 -1.93 7.07 11.83
CA ILE A 6 -2.42 7.89 10.73
C ILE A 6 -2.76 9.31 11.19
N GLN A 7 -2.38 10.29 10.36
CA GLN A 7 -2.76 11.68 10.47
C GLN A 7 -3.30 12.16 9.12
N ILE A 8 -4.60 12.46 9.04
CA ILE A 8 -5.20 13.03 7.84
C ILE A 8 -4.66 14.45 7.64
N THR A 9 -4.07 14.72 6.48
CA THR A 9 -3.48 16.04 6.15
C THR A 9 -4.32 16.81 5.14
N GLN A 10 -5.16 16.12 4.35
CA GLN A 10 -6.09 16.72 3.39
C GLN A 10 -7.29 15.77 3.16
N GLY A 11 -8.51 16.31 3.12
CA GLY A 11 -9.75 15.56 2.83
C GLY A 11 -10.47 16.08 1.57
N VAL A 12 -11.59 15.45 1.21
CA VAL A 12 -12.39 15.76 0.00
C VAL A 12 -13.52 16.76 0.29
N ASP A 13 -13.90 17.55 -0.72
CA ASP A 13 -15.10 18.38 -0.71
C ASP A 13 -16.36 17.51 -0.89
N ASP A 14 -17.29 17.60 0.07
CA ASP A 14 -18.57 16.85 0.11
C ASP A 14 -18.45 15.31 0.27
N PRO A 15 -17.82 14.83 1.35
CA PRO A 15 -17.69 13.40 1.63
C PRO A 15 -19.05 12.75 1.94
N ILE A 16 -19.19 11.47 1.58
CA ILE A 16 -20.40 10.67 1.75
C ILE A 16 -20.74 10.56 3.26
N PRO A 17 -21.88 11.13 3.70
CA PRO A 17 -22.28 11.08 5.10
C PRO A 17 -22.71 9.66 5.51
N ILE A 18 -22.07 9.11 6.54
CA ILE A 18 -22.39 7.80 7.10
C ILE A 18 -22.48 7.84 8.62
N ALA A 19 -23.48 7.19 9.19
CA ALA A 19 -23.49 6.88 10.62
C ALA A 19 -22.96 5.46 10.86
N VAL A 20 -21.96 5.32 11.71
CA VAL A 20 -21.46 4.02 12.19
C VAL A 20 -21.73 3.94 13.69
N VAL A 21 -22.80 3.25 14.05
CA VAL A 21 -23.25 3.11 15.45
C VAL A 21 -22.27 2.21 16.20
N PRO A 22 -21.89 2.52 17.46
CA PRO A 22 -21.11 1.62 18.30
C PRO A 22 -21.75 0.25 18.38
N PHE A 23 -20.97 -0.80 18.14
CA PHE A 23 -21.54 -2.15 18.12
C PHE A 23 -21.94 -2.55 19.53
N PHE A 24 -23.21 -2.92 19.71
CA PHE A 24 -23.74 -3.31 21.00
C PHE A 24 -23.10 -4.60 21.51
N MET A 25 -22.98 -4.74 22.83
CA MET A 25 -22.44 -5.94 23.46
C MET A 25 -23.25 -6.30 24.69
N ASP A 26 -23.75 -7.54 24.72
CA ASP A 26 -24.52 -8.08 25.85
C ASP A 26 -23.67 -8.28 27.12
N SER A 27 -22.36 -8.54 26.96
CA SER A 27 -21.45 -8.75 28.09
C SER A 27 -20.72 -7.46 28.47
N GLY A 28 -20.60 -7.18 29.78
CA GLY A 28 -19.75 -6.11 30.30
C GLY A 28 -18.23 -6.37 30.15
N SER A 29 -17.84 -7.20 29.18
CA SER A 29 -16.46 -7.53 28.87
C SER A 29 -15.82 -6.37 28.13
N VAL A 30 -14.69 -5.87 28.64
CA VAL A 30 -13.92 -4.85 27.93
C VAL A 30 -13.14 -5.55 26.81
N LEU A 31 -13.47 -5.25 25.56
CA LEU A 31 -12.69 -5.69 24.42
C LEU A 31 -11.40 -4.87 24.29
N SER A 32 -10.38 -5.47 23.67
CA SER A 32 -9.14 -4.77 23.32
C SER A 32 -9.30 -3.80 22.14
N GLU A 33 -10.33 -3.98 21.32
CA GLU A 33 -10.56 -3.24 20.08
C GLU A 33 -12.04 -2.84 19.96
N ASP A 34 -12.30 -1.68 19.37
CA ASP A 34 -13.63 -1.19 19.03
C ASP A 34 -13.86 -1.30 17.52
N VAL A 35 -14.66 -2.29 17.12
CA VAL A 35 -14.99 -2.58 15.71
C VAL A 35 -15.61 -1.38 15.01
N ALA A 36 -16.52 -0.66 15.67
CA ALA A 36 -17.18 0.51 15.09
C ALA A 36 -16.21 1.69 14.94
N GLN A 37 -15.25 1.84 15.85
CA GLN A 37 -14.18 2.83 15.70
C GLN A 37 -13.23 2.48 14.55
N ILE A 38 -12.86 1.20 14.38
CA ILE A 38 -12.04 0.75 13.25
C ILE A 38 -12.75 1.07 11.94
N VAL A 39 -14.03 0.72 11.81
CA VAL A 39 -14.79 1.00 10.57
C VAL A 39 -14.88 2.50 10.28
N ARG A 40 -15.11 3.33 11.30
CA ARG A 40 -15.09 4.80 11.12
C ARG A 40 -13.73 5.30 10.63
N ASN A 41 -12.65 4.86 11.28
CA ASN A 41 -11.30 5.26 10.91
C ASN A 41 -10.98 4.87 9.46
N ASP A 42 -11.32 3.64 9.07
CA ASP A 42 -11.08 3.14 7.71
C ASP A 42 -11.77 3.99 6.64
N LEU A 43 -13.07 4.22 6.83
CA LEU A 43 -13.89 4.95 5.86
C LEU A 43 -13.51 6.43 5.78
N GLU A 44 -13.17 7.06 6.90
CA GLU A 44 -12.73 8.45 6.92
C GLU A 44 -11.32 8.63 6.35
N GLN A 45 -10.43 7.65 6.53
CA GLN A 45 -9.03 7.74 6.08
C GLN A 45 -8.89 7.75 4.56
N VAL A 46 -9.74 7.00 3.85
CA VAL A 46 -9.79 7.04 2.39
C VAL A 46 -10.46 8.30 1.86
N GLY A 47 -11.02 9.14 2.75
CA GLY A 47 -11.54 10.48 2.49
C GLY A 47 -12.84 10.54 1.68
N GLU A 48 -13.36 9.41 1.24
CA GLU A 48 -14.68 9.30 0.57
C GLU A 48 -15.84 9.47 1.53
N PHE A 49 -15.65 9.21 2.83
CA PHE A 49 -16.71 9.20 3.83
C PHE A 49 -16.47 10.23 4.93
N ARG A 50 -17.57 10.66 5.57
CA ARG A 50 -17.55 11.41 6.82
C ARG A 50 -18.47 10.75 7.82
N ALA A 51 -17.89 10.22 8.90
CA ALA A 51 -18.67 9.56 9.92
C ALA A 51 -19.38 10.58 10.82
N LEU A 52 -20.66 10.35 11.13
CA LEU A 52 -21.38 11.13 12.12
C LEU A 52 -20.74 10.91 13.51
N PRO A 53 -20.35 11.97 14.24
CA PRO A 53 -19.84 11.82 15.60
C PRO A 53 -20.89 11.20 16.53
N LEU A 54 -20.45 10.30 17.42
CA LEU A 54 -21.34 9.62 18.38
C LEU A 54 -22.18 10.59 19.22
N SER A 55 -21.62 11.73 19.62
CA SER A 55 -22.32 12.77 20.38
C SER A 55 -23.51 13.39 19.67
N ASN A 56 -23.59 13.21 18.34
CA ASN A 56 -24.63 13.79 17.49
C ASN A 56 -25.67 12.74 17.06
N MET A 57 -25.51 11.48 17.45
CA MET A 57 -26.48 10.42 17.16
C MET A 57 -27.72 10.58 18.04
N ILE A 58 -28.91 10.44 17.45
CA ILE A 58 -30.19 10.57 18.15
C ILE A 58 -30.60 9.24 18.81
N SER A 59 -30.13 8.11 18.27
CA SER A 59 -30.35 6.76 18.78
C SER A 59 -29.14 5.87 18.49
N LEU A 60 -29.05 4.73 19.17
CA LEU A 60 -27.98 3.74 19.02
C LEU A 60 -28.60 2.36 18.76
N PRO A 61 -29.28 2.15 17.63
CA PRO A 61 -29.92 0.88 17.30
C PRO A 61 -28.89 -0.22 17.10
N ASP A 62 -29.19 -1.42 17.57
CA ASP A 62 -28.33 -2.61 17.40
C ASP A 62 -28.96 -3.73 16.56
N GLU A 63 -30.22 -3.54 16.16
CA GLU A 63 -30.98 -4.42 15.27
C GLU A 63 -31.82 -3.63 14.25
N GLU A 64 -32.04 -4.20 13.06
CA GLU A 64 -32.85 -3.62 11.99
C GLU A 64 -34.21 -3.06 12.43
N GLN A 65 -34.89 -3.74 13.36
CA GLN A 65 -36.22 -3.34 13.85
C GLN A 65 -36.21 -2.02 14.64
N GLU A 66 -35.05 -1.62 15.16
CA GLU A 66 -34.85 -0.36 15.89
C GLU A 66 -34.45 0.81 14.96
N VAL A 67 -34.20 0.53 13.69
CA VAL A 67 -33.78 1.53 12.70
C VAL A 67 -34.98 2.33 12.22
N PHE A 68 -35.10 3.56 12.70
CA PHE A 68 -36.02 4.55 12.17
C PHE A 68 -35.32 5.45 11.15
N TYR A 69 -35.40 5.11 9.85
CA TYR A 69 -34.75 5.83 8.74
C TYR A 69 -34.92 7.36 8.76
N ARG A 70 -36.11 7.84 9.19
CA ARG A 70 -36.39 9.27 9.32
C ARG A 70 -35.39 9.99 10.23
N ASP A 71 -34.96 9.36 11.32
CA ASP A 71 -34.10 10.00 12.30
C ASP A 71 -32.70 10.26 11.72
N TRP A 72 -32.22 9.34 10.87
CA TRP A 72 -30.96 9.48 10.13
C TRP A 72 -31.04 10.46 8.96
N ARG A 73 -32.19 10.55 8.28
CA ARG A 73 -32.45 11.59 7.28
C ARG A 73 -32.40 13.00 7.87
N ILE A 74 -32.92 13.18 9.09
CA ILE A 74 -32.85 14.46 9.81
C ILE A 74 -31.39 14.86 10.11
N LEU A 75 -30.52 13.88 10.36
CA LEU A 75 -29.09 14.07 10.56
C LEU A 75 -28.30 14.19 9.24
N ALA A 76 -29.00 14.20 8.09
CA ALA A 76 -28.41 14.23 6.76
C ALA A 76 -27.37 13.11 6.55
N GLN A 77 -27.70 11.89 6.99
CA GLN A 77 -26.90 10.69 6.74
C GLN A 77 -27.48 9.92 5.55
N ASP A 78 -26.61 9.56 4.59
CA ASP A 78 -27.00 8.76 3.43
C ASP A 78 -26.96 7.27 3.76
N TYR A 79 -26.05 6.87 4.63
CA TYR A 79 -25.84 5.48 5.02
C TYR A 79 -25.81 5.30 6.53
N LEU A 80 -26.18 4.09 6.97
CA LEU A 80 -26.15 3.68 8.37
C LEU A 80 -25.54 2.28 8.47
N LEU A 81 -24.55 2.12 9.35
CA LEU A 81 -24.00 0.84 9.78
C LEU A 81 -24.32 0.64 11.26
N ILE A 82 -24.93 -0.49 11.57
CA ILE A 82 -25.15 -0.96 12.94
C ILE A 82 -24.52 -2.33 13.12
N GLY A 83 -24.36 -2.75 14.37
CA GLY A 83 -23.92 -4.11 14.64
C GLY A 83 -23.99 -4.46 16.11
N LYS A 84 -23.76 -5.74 16.38
CA LYS A 84 -23.70 -6.30 17.73
C LYS A 84 -22.66 -7.40 17.81
N ILE A 85 -22.09 -7.53 19.00
CA ILE A 85 -21.01 -8.43 19.32
C ILE A 85 -21.49 -9.40 20.39
N ASN A 86 -21.46 -10.69 20.06
CA ASN A 86 -21.82 -11.77 20.95
C ASN A 86 -20.58 -12.57 21.34
N GLN A 87 -20.27 -12.58 22.64
CA GLN A 87 -19.18 -13.37 23.21
C GLN A 87 -19.68 -14.12 24.44
N GLN A 88 -19.50 -15.45 24.46
CA GLN A 88 -19.76 -16.20 25.68
C GLN A 88 -18.71 -15.85 26.75
N PRO A 89 -19.08 -15.70 28.04
CA PRO A 89 -18.13 -15.38 29.10
C PRO A 89 -16.93 -16.33 29.12
N GLY A 90 -15.71 -15.78 29.04
CA GLY A 90 -14.46 -16.55 29.02
C GLY A 90 -14.12 -17.25 27.70
N SER A 91 -14.98 -17.16 26.68
CA SER A 91 -14.71 -17.68 25.33
C SER A 91 -13.79 -16.75 24.56
N GLN A 92 -12.82 -17.31 23.84
CA GLN A 92 -12.08 -16.55 22.83
C GLN A 92 -12.86 -16.41 21.52
N LEU A 93 -13.87 -17.24 21.29
CA LEU A 93 -14.74 -17.14 20.11
C LEU A 93 -15.72 -15.99 20.29
N ILE A 94 -15.78 -15.13 19.28
CA ILE A 94 -16.67 -13.98 19.18
C ILE A 94 -17.45 -14.03 17.88
N ARG A 95 -18.70 -13.59 17.91
CA ARG A 95 -19.54 -13.39 16.73
C ARG A 95 -19.88 -11.92 16.60
N VAL A 96 -19.54 -11.34 15.48
CA VAL A 96 -19.81 -9.94 15.15
C VAL A 96 -20.86 -9.94 14.03
N GLN A 97 -22.05 -9.46 14.35
CA GLN A 97 -23.12 -9.24 13.37
C GLN A 97 -23.12 -7.76 12.99
N TYR A 98 -23.23 -7.47 11.70
CA TYR A 98 -23.41 -6.10 11.22
C TYR A 98 -24.55 -6.04 10.20
N GLU A 99 -25.16 -4.88 10.07
CA GLU A 99 -26.16 -4.58 9.04
C GLU A 99 -25.92 -3.16 8.51
N PHE A 100 -25.92 -3.04 7.19
CA PHE A 100 -25.61 -1.81 6.46
C PHE A 100 -26.81 -1.38 5.61
N PHE A 101 -27.20 -0.11 5.71
CA PHE A 101 -28.43 0.42 5.16
C PHE A 101 -28.21 1.66 4.31
N ASP A 102 -29.01 1.77 3.25
CA ASP A 102 -29.23 3.03 2.54
C ASP A 102 -30.41 3.75 3.20
N VAL A 103 -30.14 4.93 3.75
CA VAL A 103 -31.11 5.68 4.55
C VAL A 103 -32.20 6.30 3.67
N ASN A 104 -31.83 6.75 2.46
CA ASN A 104 -32.74 7.45 1.56
C ASN A 104 -33.66 6.47 0.81
N ARG A 105 -33.14 5.29 0.46
CA ARG A 105 -33.89 4.21 -0.19
C ARG A 105 -34.64 3.32 0.80
N GLU A 106 -34.33 3.43 2.10
CA GLU A 106 -34.92 2.63 3.18
C GLU A 106 -34.76 1.11 2.95
N ILE A 107 -33.56 0.70 2.53
CA ILE A 107 -33.23 -0.70 2.26
C ILE A 107 -31.97 -1.12 3.01
N LYS A 108 -31.94 -2.40 3.41
CA LYS A 108 -30.70 -3.08 3.81
C LYS A 108 -29.88 -3.43 2.57
N LEU A 109 -28.65 -2.92 2.50
CA LEU A 109 -27.70 -3.18 1.42
C LEU A 109 -26.89 -4.45 1.68
N ALA A 110 -26.46 -4.66 2.94
CA ALA A 110 -25.67 -5.82 3.34
C ALA A 110 -25.93 -6.17 4.82
N GLY A 111 -25.61 -7.39 5.21
CA GLY A 111 -25.61 -7.81 6.61
C GLY A 111 -25.22 -9.26 6.76
N GLU A 112 -24.25 -9.52 7.64
CA GLU A 112 -23.66 -10.84 7.83
C GLU A 112 -23.27 -11.07 9.30
N VAL A 113 -22.95 -12.33 9.63
CA VAL A 113 -22.37 -12.71 10.93
C VAL A 113 -20.97 -13.25 10.70
N LEU A 114 -19.98 -12.48 11.14
CA LEU A 114 -18.58 -12.86 11.11
C LEU A 114 -18.21 -13.55 12.43
N THR A 115 -17.49 -14.67 12.34
CA THR A 115 -17.02 -15.42 13.51
C THR A 115 -15.50 -15.42 13.54
N GLY A 116 -14.91 -15.15 14.70
CA GLY A 116 -13.47 -15.13 14.86
C GLY A 116 -13.03 -15.28 16.31
N ASN A 117 -11.75 -15.03 16.55
CA ASN A 117 -11.18 -14.88 17.89
C ASN A 117 -11.26 -13.42 18.35
N VAL A 118 -11.28 -13.16 19.65
CA VAL A 118 -11.14 -11.80 20.22
C VAL A 118 -9.91 -11.06 19.69
N THR A 119 -8.83 -11.76 19.34
CA THR A 119 -7.63 -11.15 18.74
C THR A 119 -7.82 -10.71 17.29
N GLN A 120 -8.93 -11.09 16.64
CA GLN A 120 -9.24 -10.82 15.23
C GLN A 120 -10.30 -9.71 15.06
N LEU A 121 -10.68 -9.02 16.14
CA LEU A 121 -11.68 -7.94 16.07
C LEU A 121 -11.29 -6.83 15.09
N ARG A 122 -10.00 -6.54 15.01
CA ARG A 122 -9.45 -5.61 14.02
C ARG A 122 -9.66 -6.09 12.59
N ASP A 123 -9.32 -7.35 12.32
CA ASP A 123 -9.52 -7.96 10.99
C ASP A 123 -11.00 -7.97 10.59
N ILE A 124 -11.89 -8.22 11.56
CA ILE A 124 -13.34 -8.14 11.37
C ILE A 124 -13.78 -6.71 11.04
N GLY A 125 -13.27 -5.71 11.77
CA GLY A 125 -13.54 -4.30 11.49
C GLY A 125 -13.17 -3.93 10.05
N HIS A 126 -11.93 -4.21 9.64
CA HIS A 126 -11.46 -3.97 8.27
C HIS A 126 -12.28 -4.72 7.22
N THR A 127 -12.71 -5.96 7.52
CA THR A 127 -13.58 -6.74 6.62
C THR A 127 -14.94 -6.05 6.43
N ILE A 128 -15.54 -5.55 7.50
CA ILE A 128 -16.80 -4.79 7.44
C ILE A 128 -16.59 -3.49 6.64
N SER A 129 -15.49 -2.78 6.86
CA SER A 129 -15.12 -1.58 6.09
C SER A 129 -15.02 -1.88 4.60
N ASN A 130 -14.43 -3.02 4.21
CA ASN A 130 -14.33 -3.42 2.80
C ASN A 130 -15.71 -3.58 2.17
N VAL A 131 -16.65 -4.22 2.88
CA VAL A 131 -18.02 -4.41 2.41
C VAL A 131 -18.73 -3.07 2.26
N VAL A 132 -18.66 -2.20 3.27
CA VAL A 132 -19.30 -0.87 3.23
C VAL A 132 -18.75 -0.04 2.07
N PHE A 133 -17.43 0.01 1.93
CA PHE A 133 -16.76 0.75 0.87
C PHE A 133 -17.15 0.24 -0.51
N GLU A 134 -17.19 -1.06 -0.73
CA GLU A 134 -17.56 -1.66 -2.02
C GLU A 134 -19.04 -1.43 -2.35
N GLN A 135 -19.95 -1.55 -1.37
CA GLN A 135 -21.38 -1.31 -1.58
C GLN A 135 -21.69 0.14 -2.01
N VAL A 136 -20.88 1.11 -1.56
CA VAL A 136 -21.09 2.52 -1.86
C VAL A 136 -20.34 2.96 -3.13
N THR A 137 -19.09 2.52 -3.28
CA THR A 137 -18.20 2.99 -4.36
C THR A 137 -18.19 2.09 -5.60
N GLY A 138 -18.60 0.82 -5.45
CA GLY A 138 -18.44 -0.21 -6.48
C GLY A 138 -17.00 -0.70 -6.68
N VAL A 139 -16.06 -0.24 -5.84
CA VAL A 139 -14.64 -0.63 -5.88
C VAL A 139 -14.32 -1.49 -4.65
N PRO A 140 -13.59 -2.61 -4.79
CA PRO A 140 -13.19 -3.41 -3.64
C PRO A 140 -12.39 -2.59 -2.62
N GLY A 141 -12.74 -2.71 -1.33
CA GLY A 141 -11.97 -2.10 -0.25
C GLY A 141 -10.62 -2.79 -0.02
N ALA A 142 -9.63 -2.04 0.46
CA ALA A 142 -8.27 -2.54 0.72
C ALA A 142 -7.88 -2.49 2.20
N PHE A 143 -8.83 -2.44 3.13
CA PHE A 143 -8.57 -2.21 4.56
C PHE A 143 -7.94 -3.42 5.27
N THR A 144 -8.02 -4.61 4.68
CA THR A 144 -7.35 -5.83 5.19
C THR A 144 -5.93 -6.00 4.64
N SER A 145 -5.44 -5.05 3.83
CA SER A 145 -4.10 -5.07 3.27
C SER A 145 -3.03 -4.72 4.31
N GLN A 146 -1.77 -4.92 3.94
CA GLN A 146 -0.60 -4.68 4.78
C GLN A 146 0.42 -3.80 4.05
N LEU A 147 1.30 -3.18 4.83
CA LEU A 147 2.46 -2.44 4.33
C LEU A 147 3.74 -3.20 4.66
N LEU A 148 4.71 -3.11 3.76
CA LEU A 148 6.13 -3.32 4.06
C LEU A 148 6.83 -1.97 4.02
N TYR A 149 7.83 -1.79 4.88
CA TYR A 149 8.68 -0.61 4.86
C TYR A 149 10.02 -0.89 5.54
N ILE A 150 11.01 -0.05 5.24
CA ILE A 150 12.32 -0.10 5.88
C ILE A 150 12.38 0.97 6.97
N VAL A 151 12.73 0.55 8.17
CA VAL A 151 13.04 1.44 9.30
C VAL A 151 14.55 1.54 9.44
N SER A 152 15.07 2.76 9.56
CA SER A 152 16.47 3.04 9.88
C SER A 152 16.56 3.77 11.21
N GLU A 153 17.25 3.16 12.17
CA GLU A 153 17.43 3.70 13.52
C GLU A 153 18.91 3.96 13.80
N ASN A 154 19.21 5.05 14.51
CA ASN A 154 20.54 5.29 15.06
C ASN A 154 20.69 4.46 16.35
N ALA A 155 21.50 3.40 16.30
CA ALA A 155 21.79 2.52 17.42
C ALA A 155 23.07 2.93 18.21
N GLY A 156 23.75 4.00 17.81
CA GLY A 156 24.92 4.54 18.50
C GLY A 156 25.71 5.54 17.65
N PRO A 157 26.84 6.06 18.16
CA PRO A 157 27.75 6.90 17.37
C PRO A 157 28.37 6.04 16.27
N ASN A 158 27.85 6.16 15.05
CA ASN A 158 28.21 5.39 13.84
C ASN A 158 27.65 3.96 13.74
N THR A 159 26.59 3.63 14.50
CA THR A 159 25.88 2.36 14.32
C THR A 159 24.46 2.67 13.85
N SER A 160 24.12 2.18 12.65
CA SER A 160 22.75 2.19 12.13
C SER A 160 22.18 0.78 12.20
N LEU A 161 20.91 0.69 12.54
CA LEU A 161 20.14 -0.55 12.51
C LEU A 161 19.06 -0.41 11.43
N PHE A 162 18.96 -1.41 10.57
CA PHE A 162 17.96 -1.47 9.51
C PHE A 162 17.00 -2.61 9.78
N LYS A 163 15.71 -2.33 9.70
CA LYS A 163 14.64 -3.31 9.88
C LYS A 163 13.75 -3.32 8.65
N LEU A 164 13.48 -4.51 8.12
CA LEU A 164 12.32 -4.74 7.26
C LEU A 164 11.13 -5.04 8.16
N GLU A 165 10.18 -4.13 8.21
CA GLU A 165 8.96 -4.28 9.00
C GLU A 165 7.73 -4.44 8.09
N LYS A 166 6.72 -5.12 8.62
CA LYS A 166 5.37 -5.12 8.06
C LYS A 166 4.35 -4.64 9.09
N SER A 167 3.25 -4.06 8.64
CA SER A 167 2.11 -3.65 9.49
C SER A 167 0.81 -3.84 8.73
N ASP A 168 -0.33 -3.68 9.40
CA ASP A 168 -1.59 -3.39 8.73
C ASP A 168 -1.47 -2.11 7.90
N TYR A 169 -2.38 -1.91 6.94
CA TYR A 169 -2.37 -0.73 6.07
C TYR A 169 -2.40 0.60 6.85
N ASP A 170 -3.01 0.58 8.04
CA ASP A 170 -3.17 1.72 8.93
C ASP A 170 -2.02 1.89 9.94
N GLY A 171 -0.96 1.08 9.82
CA GLY A 171 0.23 1.14 10.68
C GLY A 171 0.15 0.31 11.95
N ALA A 172 -1.00 -0.30 12.25
CA ALA A 172 -1.16 -1.14 13.43
C ALA A 172 -0.47 -2.50 13.28
N ARG A 173 -0.30 -3.17 14.43
CA ARG A 173 0.31 -4.51 14.55
C ARG A 173 1.65 -4.65 13.79
N PRO A 174 2.64 -3.74 14.00
CA PRO A 174 3.92 -3.84 13.31
C PRO A 174 4.68 -5.10 13.72
N GLN A 175 5.36 -5.73 12.76
CA GLN A 175 6.17 -6.93 12.91
C GLN A 175 7.50 -6.79 12.15
N VAL A 176 8.62 -7.04 12.84
CA VAL A 176 9.94 -7.11 12.21
C VAL A 176 10.10 -8.45 11.49
N LEU A 177 10.41 -8.42 10.19
CA LEU A 177 10.70 -9.59 9.37
C LEU A 177 12.20 -9.88 9.28
N LEU A 178 13.03 -8.83 9.27
CA LEU A 178 14.48 -8.93 9.26
C LEU A 178 15.07 -7.72 9.98
N GLU A 179 16.11 -7.95 10.78
CA GLU A 179 16.93 -6.92 11.40
C GLU A 179 18.39 -7.12 10.96
N SER A 180 19.07 -6.02 10.62
CA SER A 180 20.43 -6.04 10.09
C SER A 180 21.21 -4.79 10.48
N GLY A 181 22.50 -4.96 10.80
CA GLY A 181 23.43 -3.83 10.95
C GLY A 181 23.86 -3.21 9.61
N GLU A 182 23.54 -3.89 8.51
CA GLU A 182 23.79 -3.45 7.13
C GLU A 182 22.48 -3.11 6.43
N PRO A 183 22.49 -2.24 5.38
CA PRO A 183 21.27 -1.81 4.70
C PRO A 183 20.38 -2.95 4.19
N ILE A 184 19.07 -2.71 4.26
CA ILE A 184 18.02 -3.51 3.61
C ILE A 184 17.28 -2.56 2.66
N MET A 185 17.00 -2.98 1.43
CA MET A 185 16.41 -2.11 0.41
C MET A 185 15.40 -2.82 -0.48
N SER A 186 14.53 -2.02 -1.09
CA SER A 186 13.57 -2.36 -2.14
C SER A 186 12.74 -3.60 -1.82
N PRO A 187 12.00 -3.61 -0.68
CA PRO A 187 11.08 -4.70 -0.40
C PRO A 187 9.95 -4.75 -1.43
N SER A 188 9.57 -5.93 -1.86
CA SER A 188 8.44 -6.18 -2.75
C SER A 188 7.66 -7.40 -2.29
N TRP A 189 6.34 -7.25 -2.19
CA TRP A 189 5.44 -8.38 -1.99
C TRP A 189 5.42 -9.29 -3.22
N SER A 190 5.31 -10.59 -2.97
CA SER A 190 4.79 -11.55 -3.96
C SER A 190 3.29 -11.31 -4.19
N PRO A 191 2.73 -11.62 -5.38
CA PRO A 191 1.32 -11.36 -5.69
C PRO A 191 0.33 -12.14 -4.82
N ASN A 192 0.77 -13.23 -4.19
CA ASN A 192 -0.04 -14.03 -3.27
C ASN A 192 0.09 -13.57 -1.79
N GLY A 193 0.93 -12.56 -1.51
CA GLY A 193 1.14 -12.03 -0.16
C GLY A 193 1.93 -12.93 0.80
N GLN A 194 2.50 -14.05 0.35
CA GLN A 194 3.13 -15.03 1.25
C GLN A 194 4.64 -14.79 1.43
N ASP A 195 5.28 -14.25 0.41
CA ASP A 195 6.71 -14.00 0.37
C ASP A 195 7.03 -12.53 0.11
N VAL A 196 8.20 -12.09 0.60
CA VAL A 196 8.79 -10.79 0.31
C VAL A 196 10.14 -10.98 -0.37
N ALA A 197 10.39 -10.22 -1.44
CA ALA A 197 11.72 -10.08 -2.02
C ALA A 197 12.36 -8.78 -1.54
N TYR A 198 13.65 -8.78 -1.24
CA TYR A 198 14.39 -7.58 -0.83
C TYR A 198 15.89 -7.72 -1.11
N VAL A 199 16.59 -6.61 -1.08
CA VAL A 199 18.06 -6.54 -1.11
C VAL A 199 18.57 -6.50 0.33
N SER A 200 19.55 -7.35 0.66
CA SER A 200 20.30 -7.28 1.91
C SER A 200 21.78 -7.16 1.64
N PHE A 201 22.46 -6.35 2.46
CA PHE A 201 23.90 -6.16 2.45
C PHE A 201 24.62 -6.95 3.55
N GLU A 202 23.92 -7.87 4.24
CA GLU A 202 24.45 -8.67 5.37
C GLU A 202 25.72 -9.48 5.05
N THR A 203 26.00 -9.72 3.76
CA THR A 203 27.20 -10.43 3.28
C THR A 203 28.34 -9.49 2.88
N GLY A 204 28.19 -8.18 3.08
CA GLY A 204 29.09 -7.12 2.61
C GLY A 204 28.91 -6.72 1.15
N LEU A 205 28.09 -7.46 0.39
CA LEU A 205 27.68 -7.13 -0.98
C LEU A 205 26.15 -7.21 -1.10
N PRO A 206 25.53 -6.43 -2.01
CA PRO A 206 24.09 -6.49 -2.20
C PRO A 206 23.69 -7.85 -2.78
N ARG A 207 22.72 -8.51 -2.13
CA ARG A 207 22.16 -9.79 -2.54
C ARG A 207 20.65 -9.73 -2.45
N ILE A 208 19.98 -10.34 -3.42
CA ILE A 208 18.52 -10.44 -3.42
C ILE A 208 18.12 -11.71 -2.68
N TYR A 209 17.22 -11.57 -1.73
CA TYR A 209 16.61 -12.68 -0.99
C TYR A 209 15.11 -12.70 -1.25
N ILE A 210 14.53 -13.90 -1.21
CA ILE A 210 13.11 -14.12 -1.00
C ILE A 210 12.93 -14.72 0.40
N GLN A 211 12.02 -14.16 1.18
CA GLN A 211 11.68 -14.63 2.52
C GLN A 211 10.20 -14.93 2.63
N ASN A 212 9.88 -16.11 3.13
CA ASN A 212 8.51 -16.45 3.50
C ASN A 212 8.11 -15.76 4.80
N ILE A 213 6.98 -15.07 4.79
CA ILE A 213 6.57 -14.18 5.90
C ILE A 213 6.15 -15.00 7.12
N ALA A 214 5.43 -16.10 6.92
CA ALA A 214 4.91 -16.90 8.02
C ALA A 214 6.00 -17.74 8.71
N SER A 215 6.89 -18.37 7.92
CA SER A 215 7.93 -19.27 8.45
C SER A 215 9.26 -18.58 8.73
N GLY A 216 9.51 -17.40 8.16
CA GLY A 216 10.79 -16.72 8.21
C GLY A 216 11.89 -17.39 7.36
N GLN A 217 11.58 -18.45 6.61
CA GLN A 217 12.57 -19.10 5.75
C GLN A 217 13.05 -18.17 4.64
N ARG A 218 14.38 -18.12 4.44
CA ARG A 218 15.04 -17.23 3.47
C ARG A 218 15.75 -18.04 2.39
N ARG A 219 15.63 -17.59 1.14
CA ARG A 219 16.35 -18.11 -0.02
C ARG A 219 17.08 -16.97 -0.71
N GLN A 220 18.39 -17.09 -0.85
CA GLN A 220 19.18 -16.18 -1.68
C GLN A 220 18.93 -16.47 -3.16
N ILE A 221 18.60 -15.44 -3.93
CA ILE A 221 18.27 -15.54 -5.36
C ILE A 221 19.48 -15.23 -6.23
N THR A 222 20.26 -14.23 -5.84
CA THR A 222 21.38 -13.77 -6.64
C THR A 222 22.70 -13.93 -5.90
N ASN A 223 23.78 -14.14 -6.65
CA ASN A 223 25.15 -14.09 -6.12
C ASN A 223 26.13 -13.55 -7.17
N TYR A 224 25.71 -12.51 -7.88
CA TYR A 224 26.52 -11.90 -8.93
C TYR A 224 27.43 -10.80 -8.37
N PRO A 225 28.56 -10.49 -9.03
CA PRO A 225 29.38 -9.34 -8.64
C PRO A 225 28.59 -8.03 -8.77
N ASN A 226 29.06 -6.99 -8.08
CA ASN A 226 28.54 -5.63 -8.16
C ASN A 226 27.05 -5.51 -7.76
N ILE A 227 26.25 -4.73 -8.49
CA ILE A 227 24.87 -4.38 -8.15
C ILE A 227 23.96 -5.59 -8.37
N ASN A 228 23.18 -5.90 -7.34
CA ASN A 228 22.06 -6.83 -7.39
C ASN A 228 20.91 -6.14 -6.64
N SER A 229 19.96 -5.52 -7.35
CA SER A 229 18.99 -4.64 -6.70
C SER A 229 17.59 -4.67 -7.31
N SER A 230 16.68 -3.94 -6.67
CA SER A 230 15.32 -3.65 -7.14
C SER A 230 14.53 -4.89 -7.60
N PRO A 231 14.40 -5.92 -6.75
CA PRO A 231 13.58 -7.08 -7.08
C PRO A 231 12.10 -6.69 -7.17
N VAL A 232 11.40 -7.15 -8.21
CA VAL A 232 9.95 -6.98 -8.35
C VAL A 232 9.34 -8.24 -8.96
N TRP A 233 8.27 -8.73 -8.33
CA TRP A 233 7.56 -9.93 -8.78
C TRP A 233 6.73 -9.64 -10.03
N SER A 234 6.69 -10.60 -10.96
CA SER A 234 5.69 -10.58 -12.03
C SER A 234 4.28 -10.75 -11.44
N PRO A 235 3.22 -10.22 -12.09
CA PRO A 235 1.85 -10.32 -11.59
C PRO A 235 1.37 -11.76 -11.36
N ASP A 236 1.87 -12.71 -12.16
CA ASP A 236 1.58 -14.15 -12.03
C ASP A 236 2.40 -14.87 -10.94
N GLY A 237 3.37 -14.18 -10.32
CA GLY A 237 4.24 -14.71 -9.28
C GLY A 237 5.30 -15.71 -9.76
N THR A 238 5.41 -15.98 -11.07
CA THR A 238 6.35 -16.99 -11.59
C THR A 238 7.75 -16.46 -11.84
N LYS A 239 7.92 -15.13 -11.91
CA LYS A 239 9.19 -14.48 -12.25
C LYS A 239 9.52 -13.36 -11.29
N LEU A 240 10.81 -13.06 -11.21
CA LEU A 240 11.35 -11.91 -10.50
C LEU A 240 12.18 -11.07 -11.48
N ALA A 241 11.76 -9.84 -11.74
CA ALA A 241 12.60 -8.87 -12.42
C ALA A 241 13.54 -8.21 -11.41
N MET A 242 14.74 -7.85 -11.84
CA MET A 242 15.77 -7.25 -10.98
C MET A 242 16.79 -6.48 -11.80
N VAL A 243 17.67 -5.76 -11.11
CA VAL A 243 18.79 -5.05 -11.71
C VAL A 243 20.07 -5.77 -11.37
N LEU A 244 20.86 -6.13 -12.39
CA LEU A 244 22.21 -6.68 -12.21
C LEU A 244 23.22 -5.86 -13.01
N SER A 245 24.40 -5.59 -12.44
CA SER A 245 25.53 -5.01 -13.18
C SER A 245 26.67 -6.02 -13.40
N LYS A 246 26.29 -7.30 -13.54
CA LYS A 246 27.24 -8.41 -13.71
C LYS A 246 27.95 -8.39 -15.07
N ASP A 247 27.33 -7.78 -16.09
CA ASP A 247 27.82 -7.72 -17.47
C ASP A 247 28.31 -6.31 -17.88
N GLY A 248 28.49 -5.40 -16.91
CA GLY A 248 28.96 -4.02 -17.16
C GLY A 248 28.07 -2.98 -16.48
N SER A 249 27.33 -2.21 -17.29
CA SER A 249 26.33 -1.27 -16.79
C SER A 249 25.16 -2.01 -16.12
N PRO A 250 24.42 -1.37 -15.21
CA PRO A 250 23.19 -1.94 -14.66
C PRO A 250 22.17 -2.17 -15.76
N ASP A 251 21.68 -3.40 -15.85
CA ASP A 251 20.64 -3.82 -16.79
C ASP A 251 19.50 -4.52 -16.05
N ILE A 252 18.34 -4.60 -16.71
CA ILE A 252 17.19 -5.35 -16.24
C ILE A 252 17.34 -6.83 -16.63
N TYR A 253 17.13 -7.69 -15.64
CA TYR A 253 17.08 -9.14 -15.81
C TYR A 253 15.77 -9.68 -15.25
N VAL A 254 15.33 -10.81 -15.80
CA VAL A 254 14.17 -11.56 -15.31
C VAL A 254 14.62 -12.98 -15.00
N GLN A 255 14.41 -13.40 -13.76
CA GLN A 255 14.63 -14.75 -13.29
C GLN A 255 13.30 -15.48 -13.25
N ASP A 256 13.19 -16.58 -13.99
CA ASP A 256 12.10 -17.53 -13.82
C ASP A 256 12.35 -18.35 -12.55
N LEU A 257 11.38 -18.35 -11.63
CA LEU A 257 11.54 -18.94 -10.29
C LEU A 257 11.31 -20.45 -10.28
N ILE A 258 10.73 -21.01 -11.35
CA ILE A 258 10.44 -22.44 -11.48
C ILE A 258 11.61 -23.15 -12.16
N SER A 259 11.99 -22.67 -13.36
CA SER A 259 13.06 -23.24 -14.18
C SER A 259 14.46 -22.80 -13.77
N ASN A 260 14.55 -21.76 -12.93
CA ASN A 260 15.78 -21.10 -12.55
C ASN A 260 16.57 -20.51 -13.74
N GLN A 261 15.89 -20.19 -14.85
CA GLN A 261 16.49 -19.49 -15.98
C GLN A 261 16.56 -17.98 -15.76
N LEU A 262 17.71 -17.38 -16.10
CA LEU A 262 17.94 -15.94 -16.06
C LEU A 262 17.97 -15.37 -17.48
N LEU A 263 17.08 -14.43 -17.76
CA LEU A 263 17.00 -13.68 -19.02
C LEU A 263 17.55 -12.26 -18.80
N ARG A 264 18.43 -11.79 -19.67
CA ARG A 264 18.82 -10.37 -19.76
C ARG A 264 17.84 -9.67 -20.67
N VAL A 265 17.15 -8.65 -20.16
CA VAL A 265 16.09 -7.93 -20.89
C VAL A 265 16.66 -6.69 -21.60
N THR A 266 17.52 -5.94 -20.92
CA THR A 266 18.20 -4.78 -21.51
C THR A 266 19.68 -5.07 -21.74
N ASP A 267 20.24 -4.47 -22.78
CA ASP A 267 21.66 -4.52 -23.10
C ASP A 267 22.07 -3.18 -23.71
N HIS A 268 22.26 -2.19 -22.85
CA HIS A 268 22.64 -0.85 -23.27
C HIS A 268 23.74 -0.28 -22.35
N PRO A 269 24.69 0.54 -22.84
CA PRO A 269 25.73 1.14 -21.98
C PRO A 269 25.20 2.10 -20.90
N ALA A 270 23.95 2.55 -21.03
CA ALA A 270 23.26 3.40 -20.06
C ALA A 270 22.90 2.62 -18.79
N ILE A 271 22.47 3.32 -17.75
CA ILE A 271 21.93 2.68 -16.55
C ILE A 271 20.45 2.40 -16.80
N ASP A 272 20.08 1.12 -16.81
CA ASP A 272 18.68 0.67 -16.79
C ASP A 272 18.37 0.08 -15.41
N THR A 273 17.38 0.65 -14.70
CA THR A 273 17.10 0.28 -13.29
C THR A 273 15.64 0.51 -12.92
N GLU A 274 15.27 0.16 -11.68
CA GLU A 274 13.94 0.35 -11.11
C GLU A 274 12.81 -0.27 -11.96
N PRO A 275 12.91 -1.58 -12.29
CA PRO A 275 11.88 -2.23 -13.09
C PRO A 275 10.54 -2.30 -12.34
N SER A 276 9.45 -2.29 -13.09
CA SER A 276 8.11 -2.65 -12.66
C SER A 276 7.37 -3.33 -13.82
N TRP A 277 6.44 -4.22 -13.50
CA TRP A 277 5.65 -4.92 -14.51
C TRP A 277 4.41 -4.13 -14.90
N THR A 278 3.98 -4.25 -16.16
CA THR A 278 2.58 -3.94 -16.51
C THR A 278 1.62 -4.91 -15.82
N PRO A 279 0.35 -4.53 -15.59
CA PRO A 279 -0.61 -5.41 -14.91
C PRO A 279 -0.84 -6.75 -15.61
N ASP A 280 -0.72 -6.79 -16.94
CA ASP A 280 -0.81 -8.00 -17.77
C ASP A 280 0.46 -8.87 -17.74
N GLY A 281 1.58 -8.35 -17.22
CA GLY A 281 2.88 -9.02 -17.19
C GLY A 281 3.59 -9.13 -18.55
N GLU A 282 3.08 -8.49 -19.60
CA GLU A 282 3.66 -8.57 -20.95
C GLU A 282 4.86 -7.63 -21.15
N PHE A 283 4.94 -6.55 -20.36
CA PHE A 283 5.98 -5.55 -20.45
C PHE A 283 6.63 -5.25 -19.10
N LEU A 284 7.85 -4.73 -19.18
CA LEU A 284 8.54 -4.08 -18.09
C LEU A 284 8.65 -2.59 -18.37
N VAL A 285 8.29 -1.77 -17.38
CA VAL A 285 8.69 -0.37 -17.32
C VAL A 285 9.91 -0.22 -16.45
N PHE A 286 10.79 0.72 -16.79
CA PHE A 286 12.03 0.92 -16.06
C PHE A 286 12.55 2.34 -16.28
N MET A 287 13.42 2.80 -15.37
CA MET A 287 14.14 4.05 -15.53
C MET A 287 15.41 3.81 -16.36
N SER A 288 15.66 4.70 -17.32
CA SER A 288 16.92 4.73 -18.08
C SER A 288 17.47 6.13 -18.23
N ASP A 289 18.80 6.28 -18.16
CA ASP A 289 19.51 7.53 -18.47
C ASP A 289 20.06 7.59 -19.91
N ARG A 290 19.60 6.71 -20.81
CA ARG A 290 20.07 6.63 -22.22
C ARG A 290 19.94 7.91 -23.03
N THR A 291 19.08 8.85 -22.61
CA THR A 291 18.91 10.19 -23.21
C THR A 291 19.55 11.31 -22.39
N GLY A 292 20.46 10.97 -21.47
CA GLY A 292 21.24 11.89 -20.64
C GLY A 292 20.65 12.17 -19.25
N GLN A 293 19.33 12.27 -19.12
CA GLN A 293 18.64 12.32 -17.82
C GLN A 293 17.77 11.07 -17.63
N PRO A 294 17.55 10.62 -16.37
CA PRO A 294 16.59 9.58 -16.01
C PRO A 294 15.19 9.85 -16.59
N GLN A 295 14.69 8.90 -17.36
CA GLN A 295 13.36 8.90 -17.96
C GLN A 295 12.78 7.49 -17.89
N ILE A 296 11.46 7.38 -18.06
CA ILE A 296 10.79 6.07 -18.03
C ILE A 296 10.68 5.51 -19.43
N TYR A 297 11.02 4.23 -19.54
CA TYR A 297 10.95 3.43 -20.76
C TYR A 297 10.16 2.16 -20.51
N GLN A 298 9.73 1.53 -21.60
CA GLN A 298 9.02 0.27 -21.63
C GLN A 298 9.65 -0.68 -22.65
N ILE A 299 9.64 -1.97 -22.33
CA ILE A 299 10.08 -3.05 -23.22
C ILE A 299 9.17 -4.26 -23.05
N ALA A 300 8.81 -4.92 -24.16
CA ALA A 300 8.06 -6.17 -24.12
C ALA A 300 8.97 -7.33 -23.68
N LEU A 301 8.44 -8.25 -22.89
CA LEU A 301 9.19 -9.41 -22.43
C LEU A 301 9.59 -10.30 -23.61
N GLY A 302 10.90 -10.52 -23.78
CA GLY A 302 11.44 -11.32 -24.89
C GLY A 302 11.61 -10.57 -26.21
N ALA A 303 11.32 -9.27 -26.25
CA ALA A 303 11.69 -8.42 -27.38
C ALA A 303 13.21 -8.30 -27.52
N ASN A 304 13.66 -7.74 -28.65
CA ASN A 304 15.06 -7.37 -28.79
C ASN A 304 15.38 -6.25 -27.77
N SER A 305 16.58 -6.28 -27.17
CA SER A 305 17.00 -5.27 -26.18
C SER A 305 17.07 -3.84 -26.75
N PHE A 306 17.04 -3.68 -28.08
CA PHE A 306 16.95 -2.39 -28.76
C PHE A 306 15.51 -1.90 -29.00
N ASP A 307 14.50 -2.75 -28.85
CA ASP A 307 13.08 -2.43 -29.07
C ASP A 307 12.47 -1.78 -27.82
N VAL A 308 13.04 -0.65 -27.41
CA VAL A 308 12.63 0.08 -26.20
C VAL A 308 11.88 1.35 -26.57
N GLU A 309 10.72 1.53 -25.93
CA GLU A 309 9.88 2.73 -26.07
C GLU A 309 10.10 3.69 -24.89
N ARG A 310 10.12 4.99 -25.15
CA ARG A 310 10.17 6.03 -24.10
C ARG A 310 8.77 6.52 -23.79
N LEU A 311 8.41 6.53 -22.50
CA LEU A 311 7.07 6.94 -22.03
C LEU A 311 7.02 8.40 -21.54
N THR A 312 8.08 8.93 -20.92
CA THR A 312 8.06 10.28 -20.32
C THR A 312 8.80 11.32 -21.14
N TYR A 313 8.18 12.49 -21.34
CA TYR A 313 8.77 13.60 -22.11
C TYR A 313 8.64 14.97 -21.42
N ASP A 314 7.87 15.08 -20.34
CA ASP A 314 7.47 16.34 -19.70
C ASP A 314 8.18 16.60 -18.35
N CYS A 315 9.23 15.84 -18.05
CA CYS A 315 10.00 15.96 -16.81
C CYS A 315 11.51 16.08 -17.09
N PHE A 316 12.21 16.84 -16.25
CA PHE A 316 13.67 16.87 -16.24
C PHE A 316 14.24 15.51 -15.79
N GLN A 317 13.64 14.90 -14.77
CA GLN A 317 13.93 13.53 -14.34
C GLN A 317 12.64 12.81 -13.98
N CYS A 318 12.51 11.56 -14.42
CA CYS A 318 11.45 10.64 -14.01
C CYS A 318 12.04 9.30 -13.56
N ALA A 319 11.47 8.72 -12.50
CA ALA A 319 11.96 7.50 -11.85
C ALA A 319 10.82 6.72 -11.16
N LYS A 320 11.11 5.51 -10.67
CA LYS A 320 10.20 4.68 -9.85
C LYS A 320 8.78 4.53 -10.43
N ALA A 321 8.67 4.25 -11.72
CA ALA A 321 7.38 4.15 -12.39
C ALA A 321 6.66 2.82 -12.10
N ARG A 322 5.34 2.87 -11.95
CA ARG A 322 4.45 1.69 -11.87
C ARG A 322 3.13 2.01 -12.55
N PHE A 323 2.55 1.03 -13.25
CA PHE A 323 1.21 1.18 -13.80
C PHE A 323 0.14 1.01 -12.73
N LEU A 324 -0.94 1.77 -12.85
CA LEU A 324 -2.21 1.51 -12.18
C LEU A 324 -2.85 0.25 -12.78
N PRO A 325 -3.81 -0.39 -12.07
CA PRO A 325 -4.51 -1.57 -12.56
C PRO A 325 -5.20 -1.40 -13.92
N ASP A 326 -5.48 -0.17 -14.35
CA ASP A 326 -6.07 0.14 -15.65
C ASP A 326 -5.11 -0.04 -16.84
N GLY A 327 -3.81 -0.17 -16.61
CA GLY A 327 -2.79 -0.35 -17.66
C GLY A 327 -2.48 0.91 -18.49
N VAL A 328 -3.11 2.05 -18.21
CA VAL A 328 -2.97 3.28 -19.00
C VAL A 328 -2.45 4.45 -18.17
N ASN A 329 -2.69 4.44 -16.86
CA ASN A 329 -2.17 5.45 -15.96
C ASN A 329 -0.91 4.93 -15.25
N LEU A 330 0.13 5.77 -15.22
CA LEU A 330 1.46 5.45 -14.70
C LEU A 330 1.81 6.39 -13.55
N VAL A 331 1.85 5.86 -12.33
CA VAL A 331 2.43 6.59 -11.20
C VAL A 331 3.95 6.61 -11.35
N HIS A 332 4.56 7.77 -11.11
CA HIS A 332 6.01 7.91 -11.14
C HIS A 332 6.46 9.05 -10.23
N VAL A 333 7.74 9.01 -9.86
CA VAL A 333 8.44 10.15 -9.26
C VAL A 333 8.89 11.05 -10.39
N ARG A 334 8.52 12.33 -10.35
CA ARG A 334 8.97 13.35 -11.32
C ARG A 334 9.68 14.51 -10.64
N ARG A 335 10.58 15.10 -11.40
CA ARG A 335 11.16 16.40 -11.14
C ARG A 335 11.05 17.22 -12.41
N GLU A 336 10.26 18.30 -12.37
CA GLU A 336 9.94 19.09 -13.57
C GLU A 336 11.16 19.88 -14.09
N THR A 337 11.94 20.46 -13.18
CA THR A 337 13.15 21.24 -13.51
C THR A 337 14.31 20.85 -12.62
N ARG A 338 15.53 21.30 -12.94
CA ARG A 338 16.72 21.07 -12.11
C ARG A 338 16.64 21.65 -10.69
N GLN A 339 15.68 22.54 -10.42
CA GLN A 339 15.49 23.18 -9.11
C GLN A 339 14.20 22.72 -8.43
N ALA A 340 13.28 22.09 -9.16
CA ALA A 340 12.03 21.57 -8.62
C ALA A 340 12.29 20.46 -7.59
N LEU A 341 11.27 20.23 -6.75
CA LEU A 341 11.22 19.10 -5.82
C LEU A 341 10.91 17.80 -6.58
N TYR A 342 11.21 16.67 -5.95
CA TYR A 342 10.70 15.37 -6.39
C TYR A 342 9.27 15.22 -5.87
N GLN A 343 8.35 14.88 -6.77
CA GLN A 343 6.92 14.76 -6.52
C GLN A 343 6.39 13.46 -7.12
N ILE A 344 5.29 12.95 -6.57
CA ILE A 344 4.53 11.84 -7.14
C ILE A 344 3.51 12.40 -8.13
N ALA A 345 3.45 11.80 -9.31
CA ALA A 345 2.51 12.18 -10.35
C ALA A 345 1.97 10.96 -11.10
N ILE A 346 0.81 11.13 -11.73
CA ILE A 346 0.23 10.18 -12.66
C ILE A 346 0.37 10.73 -14.09
N LEU A 347 0.97 9.93 -14.97
CA LEU A 347 0.99 10.13 -16.42
C LEU A 347 -0.01 9.19 -17.06
N ASN A 348 -0.94 9.70 -17.84
CA ASN A 348 -1.75 8.88 -18.74
C ASN A 348 -0.97 8.68 -20.05
N ILE A 349 -0.60 7.44 -20.39
CA ILE A 349 0.32 7.18 -21.51
C ILE A 349 -0.33 7.39 -22.89
N GLU A 350 -1.66 7.33 -22.99
CA GLU A 350 -2.37 7.54 -24.26
C GLU A 350 -2.58 9.03 -24.57
N THR A 351 -2.93 9.83 -23.55
CA THR A 351 -3.21 11.26 -23.71
C THR A 351 -2.02 12.16 -23.40
N LEU A 352 -0.96 11.60 -22.80
CA LEU A 352 0.22 12.30 -22.28
C LEU A 352 -0.10 13.36 -21.21
N ARG A 353 -1.30 13.30 -20.62
CA ARG A 353 -1.69 14.19 -19.54
C ARG A 353 -0.98 13.78 -18.25
N VAL A 354 -0.39 14.75 -17.57
CA VAL A 354 0.21 14.55 -16.24
C VAL A 354 -0.55 15.31 -15.16
N ILE A 355 -0.77 14.63 -14.04
CA ILE A 355 -1.39 15.17 -12.83
C ILE A 355 -0.39 14.97 -11.68
N THR A 356 0.11 16.07 -11.12
CA THR A 356 0.95 16.04 -9.91
C THR A 356 0.06 15.89 -8.68
N LEU A 357 0.38 14.94 -7.82
CA LEU A 357 -0.43 14.59 -6.65
C LEU A 357 0.14 15.16 -5.34
N THR A 358 1.45 15.37 -5.28
CA THR A 358 2.14 15.72 -4.04
C THR A 358 2.97 16.99 -4.18
N ASP A 359 3.19 17.65 -3.05
CA ASP A 359 3.91 18.91 -2.88
C ASP A 359 4.88 18.86 -1.68
N THR A 360 5.19 17.64 -1.23
CA THR A 360 6.07 17.35 -0.10
C THR A 360 7.55 17.31 -0.53
N SER A 361 8.44 16.92 0.40
CA SER A 361 9.89 17.07 0.21
C SER A 361 10.57 15.72 0.04
N LEU A 362 11.25 15.56 -1.11
CA LEU A 362 11.97 14.34 -1.48
C LEU A 362 11.04 13.12 -1.55
N ASP A 363 9.94 13.24 -2.28
CA ASP A 363 9.00 12.14 -2.45
C ASP A 363 9.63 11.02 -3.28
N GLU A 364 9.58 9.80 -2.75
CA GLU A 364 10.19 8.64 -3.39
C GLU A 364 9.39 7.35 -3.18
N SER A 365 9.69 6.36 -4.01
CA SER A 365 9.22 4.97 -3.88
C SER A 365 7.68 4.82 -3.74
N PRO A 366 6.89 5.33 -4.70
CA PRO A 366 5.44 5.12 -4.69
C PRO A 366 5.10 3.63 -4.79
N SER A 367 4.05 3.22 -4.09
CA SER A 367 3.44 1.89 -4.12
C SER A 367 1.92 2.01 -4.06
N LEU A 368 1.22 1.18 -4.82
CA LEU A 368 -0.23 1.26 -5.02
C LEU A 368 -0.97 0.33 -4.07
N ALA A 369 -2.07 0.80 -3.48
CA ALA A 369 -3.06 -0.07 -2.88
C ALA A 369 -3.60 -1.06 -3.93
N PRO A 370 -4.01 -2.28 -3.52
CA PRO A 370 -4.38 -3.34 -4.47
C PRO A 370 -5.64 -3.04 -5.30
N ASN A 371 -6.50 -2.13 -4.83
CA ASN A 371 -7.66 -1.63 -5.57
C ASN A 371 -7.34 -0.41 -6.46
N GLY A 372 -6.10 0.08 -6.43
CA GLY A 372 -5.65 1.25 -7.19
C GLY A 372 -6.18 2.59 -6.70
N SER A 373 -6.82 2.69 -5.53
CA SER A 373 -7.39 3.97 -5.05
C SER A 373 -6.38 4.89 -4.36
N MET A 374 -5.35 4.32 -3.74
CA MET A 374 -4.36 5.03 -2.94
C MET A 374 -2.93 4.71 -3.37
N ILE A 375 -2.05 5.69 -3.15
CA ILE A 375 -0.61 5.60 -3.39
C ILE A 375 0.09 5.93 -2.08
N ILE A 376 0.84 4.98 -1.52
CA ILE A 376 1.76 5.24 -0.41
C ILE A 376 3.16 5.54 -0.94
N TYR A 377 3.86 6.47 -0.32
CA TYR A 377 5.21 6.89 -0.72
C TYR A 377 6.02 7.34 0.51
N ALA A 378 7.34 7.38 0.38
CA ALA A 378 8.20 7.92 1.41
C ALA A 378 8.48 9.40 1.14
N THR A 379 8.56 10.21 2.20
CA THR A 379 8.88 11.64 2.12
C THR A 379 9.63 12.09 3.37
N LYS A 380 10.09 13.36 3.39
CA LYS A 380 10.67 13.97 4.59
C LYS A 380 9.72 14.95 5.26
N PHE A 381 9.48 14.72 6.54
CA PHE A 381 8.74 15.64 7.40
C PHE A 381 9.55 15.96 8.66
N ASN A 382 9.73 17.26 8.96
CA ASN A 382 10.53 17.75 10.08
C ASN A 382 11.94 17.14 10.17
N GLY A 383 12.57 16.90 9.01
CA GLY A 383 13.91 16.32 8.91
C GLY A 383 13.99 14.81 9.08
N LYS A 384 12.85 14.12 9.31
CA LYS A 384 12.75 12.66 9.42
C LYS A 384 12.08 12.04 8.20
N GLY A 385 12.45 10.80 7.88
CA GLY A 385 11.77 9.97 6.89
C GLY A 385 10.44 9.45 7.45
N VAL A 386 9.34 9.71 6.73
CA VAL A 386 7.99 9.26 7.07
C VAL A 386 7.32 8.67 5.83
N LEU A 387 6.21 7.96 6.04
CA LEU A 387 5.35 7.53 4.95
C LEU A 387 4.15 8.46 4.85
N ASP A 388 3.84 8.89 3.64
CA ASP A 388 2.61 9.61 3.31
C ASP A 388 1.84 8.79 2.27
N ALA A 389 0.53 8.99 2.21
CA ALA A 389 -0.32 8.42 1.19
C ALA A 389 -1.21 9.49 0.57
N VAL A 390 -1.55 9.29 -0.70
CA VAL A 390 -2.39 10.19 -1.49
C VAL A 390 -3.33 9.36 -2.36
N SER A 391 -4.58 9.82 -2.51
CA SER A 391 -5.52 9.23 -3.46
C SER A 391 -5.07 9.48 -4.91
N ILE A 392 -5.48 8.61 -5.84
CA ILE A 392 -5.11 8.75 -7.25
C ILE A 392 -5.63 10.05 -7.91
N ASP A 393 -6.66 10.67 -7.35
CA ASP A 393 -7.17 11.97 -7.78
C ASP A 393 -6.54 13.17 -7.05
N GLY A 394 -5.65 12.92 -6.09
CA GLY A 394 -4.89 13.92 -5.34
C GLY A 394 -5.66 14.64 -4.24
N ARG A 395 -6.91 14.25 -3.96
CA ARG A 395 -7.79 14.97 -3.02
C ARG A 395 -7.60 14.56 -1.58
N VAL A 396 -7.28 13.30 -1.32
CA VAL A 396 -7.12 12.75 0.02
C VAL A 396 -5.64 12.53 0.29
N LYS A 397 -5.16 13.01 1.44
CA LYS A 397 -3.79 12.77 1.90
C LYS A 397 -3.80 12.39 3.38
N PHE A 398 -3.00 11.38 3.71
CA PHE A 398 -2.72 11.05 5.10
C PHE A 398 -1.23 10.72 5.30
N ARG A 399 -0.77 10.86 6.54
CA ARG A 399 0.60 10.61 6.96
C ARG A 399 0.65 9.51 8.00
N LEU A 400 1.64 8.64 7.89
CA LEU A 400 2.04 7.61 8.84
C LEU A 400 3.42 8.02 9.40
N PRO A 401 3.46 8.86 10.45
CA PRO A 401 4.69 9.29 11.08
C PRO A 401 5.31 8.13 11.85
N SER A 402 6.63 8.02 11.77
CA SER A 402 7.37 7.06 12.59
C SER A 402 7.55 7.53 14.02
N THR A 403 7.16 6.68 14.97
CA THR A 403 7.51 6.86 16.39
C THR A 403 9.00 6.63 16.66
N GLN A 404 9.68 5.81 15.85
CA GLN A 404 11.10 5.45 16.02
C GLN A 404 11.83 5.33 14.68
N GLY A 405 12.96 6.02 14.54
CA GLY A 405 13.76 5.98 13.31
C GLY A 405 13.13 6.69 12.10
N ASP A 406 13.85 6.66 10.99
CA ASP A 406 13.38 7.11 9.68
C ASP A 406 12.75 5.93 8.93
N VAL A 407 11.60 6.15 8.30
CA VAL A 407 10.90 5.12 7.51
C VAL A 407 10.95 5.47 6.03
N ARG A 408 11.15 4.44 5.20
CA ARG A 408 11.29 4.60 3.75
C ARG A 408 10.90 3.35 2.95
N GLU A 409 10.88 3.52 1.62
CA GLU A 409 10.70 2.45 0.62
C GLU A 409 9.46 1.56 0.90
N PRO A 410 8.26 2.16 0.99
CA PRO A 410 7.06 1.39 1.27
C PRO A 410 6.70 0.47 0.10
N SER A 411 6.06 -0.64 0.44
CA SER A 411 5.43 -1.55 -0.52
C SER A 411 4.09 -2.01 0.04
N TRP A 412 3.01 -1.61 -0.61
CA TRP A 412 1.65 -2.04 -0.29
C TRP A 412 1.43 -3.49 -0.74
N SER A 413 0.77 -4.29 0.09
CA SER A 413 0.45 -5.68 -0.21
C SER A 413 -0.57 -5.81 -1.35
N PRO A 414 -0.61 -6.97 -2.04
CA PRO A 414 -1.81 -7.37 -2.79
C PRO A 414 -3.01 -7.51 -1.83
N PHE A 415 -4.19 -7.83 -2.38
CA PHE A 415 -5.28 -8.34 -1.55
C PHE A 415 -4.82 -9.58 -0.79
N LEU A 416 -5.07 -9.60 0.52
CA LEU A 416 -4.76 -10.71 1.40
C LEU A 416 -6.06 -11.46 1.69
N ASN A 417 -6.07 -12.77 1.44
CA ASN A 417 -7.20 -13.65 1.68
C ASN A 417 -7.15 -14.34 3.04
#